data_AF-A0A2M7D4E0-F1
#
_entry.id   AF-A0A2M7D4E0-F1
#
_cell.length_a   1.000
_cell.length_b   1.000
_cell.length_c   1.000
_cell.angle_alpha   90.00
_cell.angle_beta   90.00
_cell.angle_gamma   90.00
#
_symmetry.space_group_name_H-M   'P 1'
#
loop_
_entity.id
_entity.type
_entity.pdbx_description
1 polymer ?
#
loop_
_entity_poly.entity_id
_entity_poly.type
_entity_poly.pdbx_seq_one_letter_code
_entity_poly.pdbx_strand_id
1 'polypeptide(L)'
;LKKTWQEWEIPREADKAWPEATKKLHADWWQARIARQQEIDKSIAAKAEFEYLYDKPYDNKKCVRVAGPFTVESLSPHRMLGVDENDELIDTAAEPGEAYSAKQSFPQMILENLKTAGVQQAHKEDRITFTALTPWPGEGSVCAEGRYLEGTTEKRAGIFIGPEFGTVQRSDLVEAARECGDAGFDVLIACAFNYEAHATEFSKLGRIPVLKARMNADLHMAEDLKNTGKGNLFVIFGEPDITLINEKDGKLRVKVNGVDVFKPQTGEVISHGADGIACWFIDTDYNEESFFVRHAYFLGANDPYSALKTTLKAEINAEAWATLNSDTSRAFEKPKNGRIAVKVINHLGDEVMKVFKVQ
;
A
#
# COMPACT_ATOMS: atom_id res chain seq x y z
N LEU A 1 20.76 -56.48 -16.13
CA LEU A 1 20.66 -55.01 -16.29
C LEU A 1 21.88 -54.37 -15.62
N LYS A 2 22.62 -53.47 -16.28
CA LYS A 2 23.85 -52.83 -15.76
C LYS A 2 23.61 -51.59 -14.89
N LYS A 3 22.38 -51.35 -14.44
CA LYS A 3 21.98 -50.18 -13.65
C LYS A 3 21.02 -50.61 -12.54
N THR A 4 21.34 -50.24 -11.31
CA THR A 4 20.46 -50.44 -10.15
C THR A 4 19.52 -49.23 -10.08
N TRP A 5 18.22 -49.48 -10.13
CA TRP A 5 17.20 -48.42 -10.11
C TRP A 5 16.63 -48.30 -8.70
N GLN A 6 16.50 -47.08 -8.21
CA GLN A 6 15.77 -46.79 -6.98
C GLN A 6 14.27 -46.67 -7.26
N GLU A 7 13.44 -46.91 -6.24
CA GLU A 7 11.98 -46.94 -6.38
C GLU A 7 11.38 -45.61 -6.90
N TRP A 8 12.02 -44.47 -6.62
CA TRP A 8 11.60 -43.16 -7.10
C TRP A 8 12.10 -42.82 -8.52
N GLU A 9 12.99 -43.63 -9.09
CA GLU A 9 13.57 -43.42 -10.42
C GLU A 9 12.79 -44.15 -11.53
N ILE A 10 11.82 -44.98 -11.17
CA ILE A 10 10.97 -45.70 -12.14
C ILE A 10 9.99 -44.71 -12.77
N PRO A 11 10.00 -44.53 -14.10
CA PRO A 11 9.12 -43.59 -14.80
C PRO A 11 7.65 -43.89 -14.55
N ARG A 12 6.79 -42.86 -14.54
CA ARG A 12 5.34 -43.03 -14.34
C ARG A 12 4.64 -43.65 -15.54
N GLU A 13 5.12 -43.35 -16.74
CA GLU A 13 4.62 -43.92 -17.99
C GLU A 13 5.67 -44.85 -18.57
N ALA A 14 5.23 -45.99 -19.12
CA ALA A 14 6.13 -46.90 -19.81
C ALA A 14 6.53 -46.33 -21.18
N ASP A 15 7.81 -46.41 -21.53
CA ASP A 15 8.29 -45.97 -22.84
C ASP A 15 7.68 -46.85 -23.95
N LYS A 16 7.29 -46.23 -25.07
CA LYS A 16 6.72 -46.91 -26.23
C LYS A 16 7.68 -47.94 -26.81
N ALA A 17 8.99 -47.71 -26.70
CA ALA A 17 10.04 -48.59 -27.21
C ALA A 17 10.29 -49.85 -26.35
N TRP A 18 9.63 -49.99 -25.19
CA TRP A 18 9.84 -51.15 -24.32
C TRP A 18 9.14 -52.41 -24.83
N PRO A 19 9.76 -53.60 -24.66
CA PRO A 19 9.11 -54.87 -24.93
C PRO A 19 7.84 -55.05 -24.09
N GLU A 20 6.84 -55.75 -24.63
CA GLU A 20 5.53 -55.92 -24.00
C GLU A 20 5.60 -56.57 -22.61
N ALA A 21 6.50 -57.54 -22.44
CA ALA A 21 6.74 -58.17 -21.15
C ALA A 21 7.25 -57.18 -20.08
N THR A 22 8.03 -56.17 -20.50
CA THR A 22 8.55 -55.12 -19.59
C THR A 22 7.47 -54.10 -19.24
N LYS A 23 6.59 -53.76 -20.18
CA LYS A 23 5.42 -52.90 -19.93
C LYS A 23 4.47 -53.51 -18.90
N LYS A 24 4.22 -54.82 -19.00
CA LYS A 24 3.40 -55.56 -18.03
C LYS A 24 4.02 -55.54 -16.63
N LEU A 25 5.31 -55.86 -16.51
CA LEU A 25 6.02 -55.81 -15.22
C LEU A 25 6.04 -54.41 -14.61
N HIS A 26 6.17 -53.36 -15.42
CA HIS A 26 6.11 -51.96 -14.97
C HIS A 26 4.72 -51.59 -14.44
N ALA A 27 3.65 -52.01 -15.13
CA ALA A 27 2.28 -51.79 -14.69
C ALA A 27 2.00 -52.52 -13.36
N ASP A 28 2.40 -53.79 -13.25
CA ASP A 28 2.22 -54.60 -12.05
C ASP A 28 2.98 -54.00 -10.85
N TRP A 29 4.21 -53.50 -11.09
CA TRP A 29 5.00 -52.82 -10.06
C TRP A 29 4.33 -51.52 -9.57
N TRP A 30 3.79 -50.71 -10.48
CA TRP A 30 3.08 -49.48 -10.12
C TRP A 30 1.79 -49.76 -9.36
N GLN A 31 1.04 -50.80 -9.74
CA GLN A 31 -0.15 -51.22 -8.98
C GLN A 31 0.22 -51.63 -7.55
N ALA A 32 1.26 -52.44 -7.39
CA ALA A 32 1.74 -52.87 -6.07
C ALA A 32 2.22 -51.67 -5.23
N ARG A 33 2.91 -50.70 -5.83
CA ARG A 33 3.36 -49.48 -5.15
C ARG A 33 2.19 -48.60 -4.72
N ILE A 34 1.20 -48.39 -5.58
CA ILE A 34 0.00 -47.60 -5.25
C ILE A 34 -0.77 -48.28 -4.11
N ALA A 35 -0.95 -49.60 -4.17
CA ALA A 35 -1.60 -50.35 -3.11
C ALA A 35 -0.86 -50.19 -1.77
N ARG A 36 0.47 -50.30 -1.77
CA ARG A 36 1.29 -50.08 -0.57
C ARG A 36 1.18 -48.66 -0.03
N GLN A 37 1.17 -47.66 -0.91
CA GLN A 37 0.99 -46.26 -0.49
C GLN A 37 -0.39 -46.06 0.15
N GLN A 38 -1.45 -46.64 -0.42
CA GLN A 38 -2.79 -46.57 0.16
C GLN A 38 -2.87 -47.24 1.54
N GLU A 39 -2.16 -48.34 1.77
CA GLU A 39 -2.08 -48.97 3.10
C GLU A 39 -1.32 -48.10 4.11
N ILE A 40 -0.23 -47.45 3.68
CA ILE A 40 0.52 -46.50 4.50
C ILE A 40 -0.39 -45.31 4.87
N ASP A 41 -1.07 -44.71 3.89
CA ASP A 41 -1.95 -43.57 4.09
C ASP A 41 -3.11 -43.92 5.03
N LYS A 42 -3.67 -45.15 4.92
CA LYS A 42 -4.67 -45.67 5.86
C LYS A 42 -4.10 -45.82 7.27
N SER A 43 -2.88 -46.33 7.42
CA SER A 43 -2.24 -46.46 8.72
C SER A 43 -1.91 -45.09 9.34
N ILE A 44 -1.51 -44.11 8.53
CA ILE A 44 -1.28 -42.74 8.98
C ILE A 44 -2.62 -42.15 9.42
N ALA A 45 -3.68 -42.24 8.62
CA ALA A 45 -5.00 -41.74 8.98
C ALA A 45 -5.54 -42.40 10.26
N ALA A 46 -5.27 -43.69 10.49
CA ALA A 46 -5.73 -44.40 11.69
C ALA A 46 -4.93 -44.06 12.97
N LYS A 47 -3.66 -43.64 12.82
CA LYS A 47 -2.75 -43.36 13.95
C LYS A 47 -2.39 -41.88 14.11
N ALA A 48 -2.81 -41.04 13.18
CA ALA A 48 -2.69 -39.60 13.29
C ALA A 48 -3.49 -39.16 14.52
N GLU A 49 -2.85 -38.41 15.41
CA GLU A 49 -3.52 -37.79 16.53
C GLU A 49 -4.60 -36.85 15.99
N PHE A 50 -5.86 -37.11 16.36
CA PHE A 50 -6.97 -36.24 15.99
C PHE A 50 -7.09 -35.15 17.04
N GLU A 51 -6.70 -33.92 16.68
CA GLU A 51 -7.01 -32.75 17.48
C GLU A 51 -8.45 -32.30 17.17
N TYR A 52 -9.32 -32.31 18.18
CA TYR A 52 -10.67 -31.76 18.08
C TYR A 52 -10.60 -30.23 18.13
N LEU A 53 -10.39 -29.63 16.96
CA LEU A 53 -10.53 -28.19 16.79
C LEU A 53 -12.02 -27.84 16.75
N TYR A 54 -12.52 -27.25 17.84
CA TYR A 54 -13.80 -26.54 17.82
C TYR A 54 -13.65 -25.32 16.92
N ASP A 55 -14.66 -25.04 16.10
CA ASP A 55 -14.75 -23.85 15.23
C ASP A 55 -13.94 -23.87 13.91
N LYS A 56 -14.01 -24.96 13.13
CA LYS A 56 -13.53 -24.94 11.74
C LYS A 56 -14.50 -24.17 10.83
N PRO A 57 -14.00 -23.27 9.96
CA PRO A 57 -14.83 -22.64 8.95
C PRO A 57 -15.40 -23.68 7.97
N TYR A 58 -16.67 -23.53 7.62
CA TYR A 58 -17.35 -24.42 6.67
C TYR A 58 -16.76 -24.28 5.27
N ASP A 59 -16.50 -25.42 4.61
CA ASP A 59 -16.02 -25.44 3.22
C ASP A 59 -17.14 -24.96 2.27
N ASN A 60 -16.93 -23.81 1.63
CA ASN A 60 -17.84 -23.24 0.65
C ASN A 60 -17.27 -23.30 -0.77
N LYS A 61 -17.48 -24.43 -1.44
CA LYS A 61 -17.03 -24.68 -2.81
C LYS A 61 -17.75 -23.85 -3.89
N LYS A 62 -18.77 -23.07 -3.52
CA LYS A 62 -19.52 -22.21 -4.47
C LYS A 62 -18.91 -20.81 -4.59
N CYS A 63 -17.96 -20.45 -3.72
CA CYS A 63 -17.37 -19.12 -3.68
C CYS A 63 -15.92 -19.19 -4.18
N VAL A 64 -15.61 -18.45 -5.24
CA VAL A 64 -14.23 -18.32 -5.75
C VAL A 64 -13.64 -17.06 -5.13
N ARG A 65 -12.68 -17.23 -4.22
CA ARG A 65 -11.91 -16.11 -3.65
C ARG A 65 -10.75 -15.79 -4.58
N VAL A 66 -10.68 -14.54 -5.05
CA VAL A 66 -9.54 -14.05 -5.83
C VAL A 66 -8.58 -13.38 -4.85
N ALA A 67 -7.47 -14.06 -4.57
CA ALA A 67 -6.37 -13.55 -3.76
C ALA A 67 -5.13 -13.48 -4.65
N GLY A 68 -4.39 -12.37 -4.59
CA GLY A 68 -3.07 -12.27 -5.20
C GLY A 68 -2.01 -12.99 -4.36
N PRO A 69 -0.79 -13.21 -4.88
CA PRO A 69 0.31 -13.84 -4.15
C PRO A 69 0.78 -13.06 -2.91
N PHE A 70 0.27 -11.84 -2.69
CA PHE A 70 0.52 -10.99 -1.52
C PHE A 70 -0.75 -10.63 -0.75
N THR A 71 -1.89 -11.29 -1.01
CA THR A 71 -3.11 -11.04 -0.24
C THR A 71 -3.01 -11.74 1.11
N VAL A 72 -2.47 -11.01 2.08
CA VAL A 72 -2.59 -11.32 3.51
C VAL A 72 -3.89 -10.67 3.97
N GLU A 73 -4.84 -11.47 4.46
CA GLU A 73 -5.87 -10.90 5.34
C GLU A 73 -5.12 -10.39 6.57
N SER A 74 -4.95 -9.07 6.65
CA SER A 74 -4.40 -8.42 7.83
C SER A 74 -5.35 -8.75 8.99
N LEU A 75 -4.92 -9.64 9.87
CA LEU A 75 -5.42 -9.64 11.23
C LEU A 75 -5.10 -8.24 11.74
N SER A 76 -6.12 -7.38 11.81
CA SER A 76 -6.00 -6.03 12.36
C SER A 76 -5.02 -6.05 13.52
N PRO A 77 -3.94 -5.24 13.50
CA PRO A 77 -2.91 -5.31 14.52
C PRO A 77 -3.45 -4.65 15.78
N HIS A 78 -4.39 -5.31 16.44
CA HIS A 78 -4.58 -5.13 17.85
C HIS A 78 -3.33 -5.74 18.46
N ARG A 79 -2.35 -4.89 18.76
CA ARG A 79 -1.29 -5.24 19.68
C ARG A 79 -2.00 -5.76 20.94
N MET A 80 -1.83 -7.06 21.22
CA MET A 80 -2.16 -7.59 22.54
C MET A 80 -1.16 -6.93 23.48
N LEU A 81 -1.65 -5.99 24.30
CA LEU A 81 -0.88 -5.46 25.42
C LEU A 81 -0.66 -6.64 26.37
N GLY A 82 0.60 -6.96 26.66
CA GLY A 82 0.91 -7.96 27.67
C GLY A 82 0.33 -7.50 29.00
N VAL A 83 -0.37 -8.37 29.69
CA VAL A 83 -0.81 -8.18 31.08
C VAL A 83 0.11 -9.00 31.96
N ASP A 84 0.50 -8.45 33.10
CA ASP A 84 1.32 -9.17 34.07
C ASP A 84 0.46 -10.11 34.93
N GLU A 85 1.08 -10.78 35.90
CA GLU A 85 0.42 -11.74 36.80
C GLU A 85 -0.70 -11.10 37.67
N ASN A 86 -0.85 -9.78 37.67
CA ASN A 86 -1.85 -9.03 38.41
C ASN A 86 -2.93 -8.39 37.52
N ASP A 87 -3.03 -8.78 36.24
CA ASP A 87 -3.98 -8.21 35.25
C ASP A 87 -3.75 -6.70 34.98
N GLU A 88 -2.56 -6.16 35.26
CA GLU A 88 -2.18 -4.79 34.88
C GLU A 88 -1.44 -4.75 33.53
N LEU A 89 -1.72 -3.72 32.73
CA LEU A 89 -1.10 -3.53 31.42
C LEU A 89 0.41 -3.28 31.59
N ILE A 90 1.24 -4.11 30.95
CA ILE A 90 2.69 -3.92 30.91
C ILE A 90 2.99 -2.70 30.04
N ASP A 91 3.17 -1.56 30.69
CA ASP A 91 3.63 -0.33 30.03
C ASP A 91 5.14 -0.40 29.81
N THR A 92 5.54 -0.78 28.60
CA THR A 92 6.96 -0.83 28.20
C THR A 92 7.66 0.54 28.19
N ALA A 93 6.96 1.63 28.52
CA ALA A 93 7.55 2.96 28.63
C ALA A 93 8.29 3.24 29.96
N ALA A 94 8.22 2.34 30.95
CA ALA A 94 8.65 2.63 32.32
C ALA A 94 9.73 1.71 32.92
N GLU A 95 10.51 0.96 32.12
CA GLU A 95 11.71 0.26 32.62
C GLU A 95 13.01 0.92 32.14
N PRO A 96 13.87 1.44 33.05
CA PRO A 96 15.23 1.84 32.70
C PRO A 96 16.12 0.59 32.67
N GLY A 97 16.00 -0.19 31.60
CA GLY A 97 16.89 -1.32 31.31
C GLY A 97 18.14 -0.88 30.56
N GLU A 98 19.30 -0.94 31.22
CA GLU A 98 20.65 -0.58 30.74
C GLU A 98 21.20 -1.47 29.59
N ALA A 99 20.37 -1.82 28.59
CA ALA A 99 20.77 -2.59 27.41
C ALA A 99 20.23 -2.02 26.08
N TYR A 100 19.88 -0.73 26.05
CA TYR A 100 19.38 0.00 24.86
C TYR A 100 20.39 1.03 24.30
N SER A 101 21.70 0.80 24.47
CA SER A 101 22.69 1.64 23.80
C SER A 101 22.70 1.33 22.30
N ALA A 102 22.18 2.29 21.51
CA ALA A 102 22.26 2.42 20.05
C ALA A 102 21.15 1.78 19.17
N LYS A 103 19.87 1.95 19.53
CA LYS A 103 18.82 2.04 18.50
C LYS A 103 18.72 3.50 18.04
N GLN A 104 18.88 3.75 16.74
CA GLN A 104 18.67 5.08 16.14
C GLN A 104 17.32 5.64 16.56
N SER A 105 17.24 6.95 16.84
CA SER A 105 15.94 7.58 17.05
C SER A 105 15.15 7.56 15.73
N PHE A 106 13.83 7.40 15.79
CA PHE A 106 12.97 7.35 14.60
C PHE A 106 13.27 8.48 13.59
N PRO A 107 13.41 9.76 13.99
CA PRO A 107 13.81 10.83 13.08
C PRO A 107 15.16 10.60 12.40
N GLN A 108 16.16 10.05 13.10
CA GLN A 108 17.46 9.74 12.51
C GLN A 108 17.35 8.63 11.44
N MET A 109 16.60 7.57 11.73
CA MET A 109 16.35 6.49 10.76
C MET A 109 15.67 7.03 9.50
N ILE A 110 14.68 7.91 9.66
CA ILE A 110 13.99 8.54 8.54
C ILE A 110 14.95 9.42 7.73
N LEU A 111 15.79 10.24 8.37
CA LEU A 111 16.77 11.09 7.67
C LEU A 111 17.80 10.26 6.88
N GLU A 112 18.26 9.12 7.41
CA GLU A 112 19.20 8.25 6.68
C GLU A 112 18.56 7.60 5.46
N ASN A 113 17.32 7.13 5.59
CA ASN A 113 16.56 6.61 4.46
C ASN A 113 16.26 7.71 3.45
N LEU A 114 15.93 8.93 3.89
CA LEU A 114 15.67 10.08 3.03
C LEU A 114 16.91 10.48 2.24
N LYS A 115 18.10 10.43 2.87
CA LYS A 115 19.39 10.69 2.21
C LYS A 115 19.69 9.69 1.09
N THR A 116 19.28 8.43 1.25
CA THR A 116 19.57 7.36 0.28
C THR A 116 18.52 7.27 -0.81
N ALA A 117 17.23 7.30 -0.43
CA ALA A 117 16.11 7.12 -1.34
C ALA A 117 15.71 8.41 -2.06
N GLY A 118 15.93 9.57 -1.43
CA GLY A 118 15.35 10.84 -1.85
C GLY A 118 13.83 10.85 -1.68
N VAL A 119 13.18 11.86 -2.27
CA VAL A 119 11.71 11.93 -2.33
C VAL A 119 11.26 11.74 -3.77
N GLN A 120 10.53 10.66 -4.03
CA GLN A 120 10.00 10.35 -5.35
C GLN A 120 8.64 11.02 -5.57
N GLN A 121 8.26 11.17 -6.83
CA GLN A 121 6.97 11.72 -7.22
C GLN A 121 6.24 10.79 -8.20
N ALA A 122 5.02 11.19 -8.58
CA ALA A 122 4.08 10.41 -9.40
C ALA A 122 4.71 9.79 -10.68
N HIS A 123 5.73 10.44 -11.27
CA HIS A 123 6.54 9.86 -12.33
C HIS A 123 7.95 9.52 -11.80
N LYS A 124 8.44 8.31 -12.11
CA LYS A 124 9.75 7.81 -11.66
C LYS A 124 10.95 8.70 -12.04
N GLU A 125 10.78 9.56 -13.04
CA GLU A 125 11.82 10.48 -13.53
C GLU A 125 11.94 11.75 -12.68
N ASP A 126 10.90 12.08 -11.89
CA ASP A 126 10.85 13.26 -11.03
C ASP A 126 11.15 12.86 -9.57
N ARG A 127 12.43 12.91 -9.19
CA ARG A 127 12.92 12.61 -7.84
C ARG A 127 13.73 13.76 -7.27
N ILE A 128 13.34 14.23 -6.09
CA ILE A 128 14.15 15.17 -5.31
C ILE A 128 15.30 14.38 -4.68
N THR A 129 16.52 14.63 -5.17
CA THR A 129 17.75 14.05 -4.63
C THR A 129 18.48 15.11 -3.83
N PHE A 130 18.69 14.86 -2.54
CA PHE A 130 19.39 15.80 -1.67
C PHE A 130 20.90 15.75 -1.90
N THR A 131 21.51 16.91 -2.09
CA THR A 131 22.97 17.07 -2.11
C THR A 131 23.54 17.04 -0.69
N ALA A 132 22.79 17.61 0.26
CA ALA A 132 23.11 17.58 1.68
C ALA A 132 21.82 17.43 2.50
N LEU A 133 21.91 16.70 3.60
CA LEU A 133 20.84 16.57 4.58
C LEU A 133 21.48 16.65 5.97
N THR A 134 21.21 17.73 6.68
CA THR A 134 21.84 18.05 7.98
C THR A 134 20.77 18.33 9.03
N PRO A 135 20.88 17.77 10.26
CA PRO A 135 19.97 18.10 11.35
C PRO A 135 19.88 19.61 11.58
N TRP A 136 18.67 20.10 11.83
CA TRP A 136 18.40 21.52 12.06
C TRP A 136 18.28 21.77 13.56
N PRO A 137 19.05 22.71 14.14
CA PRO A 137 19.05 22.99 15.58
C PRO A 137 17.87 23.88 16.01
N GLY A 138 16.78 23.89 15.25
CA GLY A 138 15.61 24.72 15.54
C GLY A 138 14.88 24.29 16.80
N GLU A 139 14.17 25.24 17.41
CA GLU A 139 13.32 24.98 18.58
C GLU A 139 11.91 24.49 18.20
N GLY A 140 11.57 24.51 16.90
CA GLY A 140 10.27 24.11 16.39
C GLY A 140 10.22 22.69 15.85
N SER A 141 9.26 22.45 14.97
CA SER A 141 8.93 21.12 14.44
C SER A 141 9.88 20.65 13.32
N VAL A 142 10.72 21.52 12.75
CA VAL A 142 11.63 21.15 11.66
C VAL A 142 12.83 20.36 12.17
N CYS A 143 13.02 19.14 11.65
CA CYS A 143 14.06 18.22 12.11
C CYS A 143 15.40 18.39 11.37
N ALA A 144 15.36 18.77 10.08
CA ALA A 144 16.57 18.87 9.26
C ALA A 144 16.45 19.92 8.13
N GLU A 145 17.61 20.38 7.67
CA GLU A 145 17.80 21.10 6.41
C GLU A 145 18.23 20.11 5.33
N GLY A 146 17.44 20.03 4.26
CA GLY A 146 17.80 19.35 3.02
C GLY A 146 18.17 20.36 1.94
N ARG A 147 19.31 20.20 1.27
CA ARG A 147 19.65 20.97 0.06
C ARG A 147 19.45 20.11 -1.16
N TYR A 148 18.83 20.67 -2.19
CA TYR A 148 18.60 19.97 -3.45
C TYR A 148 18.69 20.94 -4.63
N LEU A 149 18.94 20.41 -5.82
CA LEU A 149 18.99 21.18 -7.06
C LEU A 149 17.62 21.20 -7.73
N GLU A 150 17.09 22.40 -7.96
CA GLU A 150 15.93 22.67 -8.79
C GLU A 150 16.43 23.14 -10.17
N GLY A 151 16.62 22.19 -11.10
CA GLY A 151 17.28 22.44 -12.38
C GLY A 151 18.75 22.85 -12.19
N THR A 152 19.03 24.15 -12.15
CA THR A 152 20.39 24.71 -11.92
C THR A 152 20.52 25.51 -10.62
N THR A 153 19.41 25.75 -9.91
CA THR A 153 19.37 26.57 -8.69
C THR A 153 19.38 25.66 -7.47
N GLU A 154 20.26 25.93 -6.51
CA GLU A 154 20.23 25.24 -5.21
C GLU A 154 19.10 25.82 -4.35
N LYS A 155 18.23 24.95 -3.85
CA LYS A 155 17.14 25.28 -2.93
C LYS A 155 17.33 24.60 -1.57
N ARG A 156 16.83 25.25 -0.52
CA ARG A 156 16.83 24.73 0.85
C ARG A 156 15.42 24.26 1.23
N ALA A 157 15.29 22.99 1.57
CA ALA A 157 14.09 22.39 2.10
C ALA A 157 14.20 22.24 3.63
N GLY A 158 13.17 22.68 4.36
CA GLY A 158 12.96 22.22 5.74
C GLY A 158 12.32 20.84 5.72
N ILE A 159 12.84 19.90 6.51
CA ILE A 159 12.30 18.55 6.63
C ILE A 159 11.57 18.43 7.96
N PHE A 160 10.27 18.18 7.89
CA PHE A 160 9.43 17.85 9.04
C PHE A 160 9.18 16.35 9.05
N ILE A 161 9.31 15.70 10.21
CA ILE A 161 9.03 14.27 10.38
C ILE A 161 7.87 14.15 11.37
N GLY A 162 6.74 13.66 10.89
CA GLY A 162 5.55 13.42 11.70
C GLY A 162 5.74 12.27 12.70
N PRO A 163 4.76 12.04 13.58
CA PRO A 163 4.82 10.97 14.56
C PRO A 163 4.92 9.60 13.88
N GLU A 164 5.65 8.68 14.52
CA GLU A 164 5.77 7.29 14.07
C GLU A 164 4.41 6.59 14.06
N PHE A 165 3.64 6.75 15.14
CA PHE A 165 2.30 6.22 15.31
C PHE A 165 1.31 7.38 15.44
N GLY A 166 0.71 7.79 14.33
CA GLY A 166 -0.28 8.86 14.35
C GLY A 166 -0.53 9.50 12.99
N THR A 167 -1.25 10.61 13.03
CA THR A 167 -1.56 11.44 11.87
C THR A 167 -1.01 12.84 12.09
N VAL A 168 -0.41 13.41 11.04
CA VAL A 168 0.00 14.82 11.06
C VAL A 168 -1.22 15.71 10.94
N GLN A 169 -1.34 16.66 11.85
CA GLN A 169 -2.44 17.62 11.91
C GLN A 169 -2.09 18.90 11.13
N ARG A 170 -3.12 19.70 10.83
CA ARG A 170 -2.91 21.01 10.17
C ARG A 170 -2.07 21.97 11.03
N SER A 171 -2.23 21.95 12.35
CA SER A 171 -1.45 22.77 13.28
C SER A 171 0.06 22.52 13.13
N ASP A 172 0.45 21.25 13.04
CA ASP A 172 1.84 20.83 12.97
C ASP A 172 2.49 21.33 11.68
N LEU A 173 1.77 21.24 10.57
CA LEU A 173 2.21 21.77 9.28
C LEU A 173 2.33 23.30 9.28
N VAL A 174 1.42 24.00 9.96
CA VAL A 174 1.47 25.47 10.08
C VAL A 174 2.68 25.90 10.90
N GLU A 175 2.97 25.21 12.00
CA GLU A 175 4.12 25.49 12.85
C GLU A 175 5.44 25.22 12.11
N ALA A 176 5.57 24.05 11.48
CA ALA A 176 6.74 23.71 10.69
C ALA A 176 6.94 24.69 9.52
N ALA A 177 5.86 25.08 8.82
CA ALA A 177 5.96 26.01 7.69
C ALA A 177 6.30 27.44 8.14
N ARG A 178 5.86 27.84 9.35
CA ARG A 178 6.24 29.14 9.94
C ARG A 178 7.73 29.16 10.24
N GLU A 179 8.23 28.12 10.91
CA GLU A 179 9.66 27.98 11.18
C GLU A 179 10.48 27.98 9.87
N CYS A 180 9.99 27.31 8.83
CA CYS A 180 10.65 27.39 7.52
C CYS A 180 10.68 28.79 6.92
N GLY A 181 9.61 29.55 7.09
CA GLY A 181 9.53 30.95 6.65
C GLY A 181 10.55 31.83 7.36
N ASP A 182 10.71 31.63 8.68
CA ASP A 182 11.61 32.39 9.54
C ASP A 182 13.09 32.00 9.31
N ALA A 183 13.37 30.71 9.11
CA ALA A 183 14.71 30.17 8.83
C ALA A 183 15.19 30.39 7.38
N GLY A 184 14.32 30.93 6.51
CA GLY A 184 14.66 31.21 5.12
C GLY A 184 14.80 29.94 4.26
N PHE A 185 14.04 28.89 4.56
CA PHE A 185 13.88 27.77 3.65
C PHE A 185 12.98 28.17 2.46
N ASP A 186 13.11 27.46 1.35
CA ASP A 186 12.35 27.69 0.13
C ASP A 186 11.10 26.80 0.06
N VAL A 187 11.12 25.65 0.73
CA VAL A 187 10.05 24.64 0.73
C VAL A 187 10.04 23.86 2.05
N LEU A 188 8.87 23.40 2.48
CA LEU A 188 8.72 22.43 3.56
C LEU A 188 8.41 21.05 2.95
N ILE A 189 9.18 20.03 3.31
CA ILE A 189 8.88 18.63 3.01
C ILE A 189 8.43 17.97 4.31
N ALA A 190 7.12 17.75 4.44
CA ALA A 190 6.53 17.03 5.55
C ALA A 190 6.54 15.52 5.23
N CYS A 191 7.17 14.72 6.09
CA CYS A 191 7.22 13.26 5.97
C CYS A 191 6.27 12.66 7.02
N ALA A 192 5.26 11.91 6.58
CA ALA A 192 4.30 11.26 7.49
C ALA A 192 3.79 9.94 6.91
N PHE A 193 3.41 8.99 7.76
CA PHE A 193 2.65 7.82 7.30
C PHE A 193 1.22 8.20 6.90
N ASN A 194 0.59 9.06 7.69
CA ASN A 194 -0.78 9.51 7.48
C ASN A 194 -0.95 11.01 7.81
N TYR A 195 -1.88 11.64 7.09
CA TYR A 195 -2.29 13.02 7.29
C TYR A 195 -3.77 13.08 7.67
N GLU A 196 -4.13 13.99 8.55
CA GLU A 196 -5.53 14.30 8.82
C GLU A 196 -6.19 14.92 7.57
N ALA A 197 -7.50 14.73 7.39
CA ALA A 197 -8.24 15.25 6.23
C ALA A 197 -8.04 16.76 6.01
N HIS A 198 -8.06 17.56 7.09
CA HIS A 198 -7.83 19.00 7.03
C HIS A 198 -6.37 19.40 6.81
N ALA A 199 -5.42 18.52 7.14
CA ALA A 199 -4.02 18.70 6.82
C ALA A 199 -3.76 18.49 5.32
N THR A 200 -4.52 17.61 4.65
CA THR A 200 -4.38 17.31 3.22
C THR A 200 -4.62 18.52 2.30
N GLU A 201 -5.48 19.46 2.69
CA GLU A 201 -5.75 20.70 1.92
C GLU A 201 -4.67 21.78 2.09
N PHE A 202 -3.77 21.64 3.07
CA PHE A 202 -2.76 22.65 3.37
C PHE A 202 -1.55 22.54 2.43
N SER A 203 -1.52 23.34 1.36
CA SER A 203 -0.48 23.27 0.32
C SER A 203 0.61 24.34 0.42
N LYS A 204 0.36 25.45 1.13
CA LYS A 204 1.34 26.53 1.32
C LYS A 204 1.03 27.39 2.54
N LEU A 205 2.08 28.00 3.09
CA LEU A 205 1.99 29.08 4.08
C LEU A 205 2.84 30.27 3.61
N GLY A 206 2.18 31.38 3.25
CA GLY A 206 2.88 32.53 2.69
C GLY A 206 3.64 32.16 1.41
N ARG A 207 4.97 32.30 1.44
CA ARG A 207 5.88 31.93 0.34
C ARG A 207 6.37 30.48 0.36
N ILE A 208 6.11 29.73 1.44
CA ILE A 208 6.62 28.38 1.63
C ILE A 208 5.59 27.37 1.11
N PRO A 209 5.83 26.69 -0.02
CA PRO A 209 5.06 25.52 -0.41
C PRO A 209 5.31 24.36 0.56
N VAL A 210 4.27 23.55 0.81
CA VAL A 210 4.31 22.37 1.68
C VAL A 210 4.13 21.12 0.82
N LEU A 211 5.20 20.35 0.70
CA LEU A 211 5.22 19.07 0.01
C LEU A 211 5.01 17.95 1.03
N LYS A 212 3.94 17.18 0.86
CA LYS A 212 3.62 16.05 1.74
C LYS A 212 4.21 14.79 1.13
N ALA A 213 5.33 14.35 1.69
CA ALA A 213 5.91 13.05 1.41
C ALA A 213 5.23 12.01 2.31
N ARG A 214 4.56 11.03 1.69
CA ARG A 214 4.03 9.86 2.39
C ARG A 214 5.14 8.84 2.57
N MET A 215 5.28 8.36 3.80
CA MET A 215 6.21 7.31 4.17
C MET A 215 5.57 5.94 3.91
N ASN A 216 6.32 5.03 3.27
CA ASN A 216 5.88 3.66 3.06
C ASN A 216 6.08 2.84 4.35
N ALA A 217 5.10 2.00 4.70
CA ALA A 217 5.15 1.09 5.85
C ALA A 217 6.36 0.14 5.85
N ASP A 218 6.97 -0.08 4.68
CA ASP A 218 8.25 -0.79 4.54
C ASP A 218 9.37 -0.18 5.42
N LEU A 219 9.29 1.11 5.76
CA LEU A 219 10.23 1.77 6.68
C LEU A 219 10.23 1.17 8.09
N HIS A 220 9.12 0.58 8.55
CA HIS A 220 9.07 -0.14 9.83
C HIS A 220 9.73 -1.53 9.76
N MET A 221 9.94 -2.06 8.55
CA MET A 221 10.56 -3.36 8.30
C MET A 221 11.99 -3.21 7.73
N ALA A 222 12.60 -2.04 7.92
CA ALA A 222 13.90 -1.69 7.35
C ALA A 222 15.06 -2.56 7.83
N GLU A 223 14.96 -3.20 9.01
CA GLU A 223 15.97 -4.16 9.50
C GLU A 223 15.90 -5.51 8.78
N ASP A 224 14.69 -5.92 8.32
CA ASP A 224 14.45 -7.24 7.71
C ASP A 224 14.50 -7.22 6.17
N LEU A 225 14.23 -6.06 5.55
CA LEU A 225 14.22 -5.89 4.10
C LEU A 225 15.57 -5.35 3.60
N LYS A 226 16.20 -6.08 2.67
CA LYS A 226 17.34 -5.54 1.92
C LYS A 226 16.92 -4.25 1.21
N ASN A 227 17.54 -3.13 1.58
CA ASN A 227 17.36 -1.85 0.91
C ASN A 227 17.92 -1.94 -0.52
N THR A 228 17.07 -2.36 -1.46
CA THR A 228 17.47 -2.59 -2.86
C THR A 228 17.54 -1.30 -3.68
N GLY A 229 17.30 -0.14 -3.06
CA GLY A 229 17.24 1.17 -3.73
C GLY A 229 16.12 1.31 -4.76
N LYS A 230 15.21 0.32 -4.83
CA LYS A 230 14.09 0.24 -5.78
C LYS A 230 12.71 0.39 -5.13
N GLY A 231 12.66 0.57 -3.81
CA GLY A 231 11.44 0.85 -3.07
C GLY A 231 11.14 2.35 -3.04
N ASN A 232 9.88 2.69 -3.24
CA ASN A 232 9.40 4.07 -3.13
C ASN A 232 9.14 4.35 -1.64
N LEU A 233 10.19 4.71 -0.88
CA LEU A 233 10.08 4.90 0.57
C LEU A 233 9.39 6.22 0.95
N PHE A 234 9.62 7.26 0.15
CA PHE A 234 9.04 8.59 0.33
C PHE A 234 8.43 9.03 -0.99
N VAL A 235 7.12 9.21 -1.02
CA VAL A 235 6.39 9.62 -2.24
C VAL A 235 5.61 10.89 -1.97
N ILE A 236 5.84 11.93 -2.78
CA ILE A 236 4.94 13.08 -2.84
C ILE A 236 3.83 12.74 -3.83
N PHE A 237 2.61 12.63 -3.29
CA PHE A 237 1.41 12.47 -4.08
C PHE A 237 0.53 13.69 -3.88
N GLY A 238 0.18 14.38 -4.96
CA GLY A 238 -0.62 15.60 -4.85
C GLY A 238 -2.09 15.31 -4.61
N GLU A 239 -2.84 16.40 -4.45
CA GLU A 239 -4.26 16.35 -4.18
C GLU A 239 -5.02 15.91 -5.45
N PRO A 240 -6.04 15.06 -5.33
CA PRO A 240 -6.86 14.71 -6.47
C PRO A 240 -7.73 15.91 -6.87
N ASP A 241 -7.67 16.25 -8.16
CA ASP A 241 -8.52 17.27 -8.77
C ASP A 241 -9.87 16.64 -9.12
N ILE A 242 -10.92 17.11 -8.46
CA ILE A 242 -12.25 16.50 -8.50
C ILE A 242 -13.30 17.58 -8.68
N THR A 243 -14.19 17.37 -9.65
CA THR A 243 -15.37 18.18 -9.90
C THR A 243 -16.61 17.46 -9.38
N LEU A 244 -17.43 18.16 -8.58
CA LEU A 244 -18.76 17.71 -8.21
C LEU A 244 -19.79 18.24 -9.22
N ILE A 245 -20.54 17.36 -9.84
CA ILE A 245 -21.56 17.68 -10.83
C ILE A 245 -22.93 17.43 -10.18
N ASN A 246 -23.72 18.49 -10.03
CA ASN A 246 -25.11 18.41 -9.58
C ASN A 246 -26.02 18.13 -10.79
N GLU A 247 -26.75 17.02 -10.75
CA GLU A 247 -27.71 16.64 -11.78
C GLU A 247 -29.08 17.28 -11.52
N LYS A 248 -29.88 17.41 -12.59
CA LYS A 248 -31.20 18.08 -12.52
C LYS A 248 -32.22 17.34 -11.64
N ASP A 249 -32.01 16.05 -11.39
CA ASP A 249 -32.86 15.20 -10.56
C ASP A 249 -32.48 15.24 -9.06
N GLY A 250 -31.53 16.10 -8.67
CA GLY A 250 -31.06 16.23 -7.29
C GLY A 250 -29.95 15.24 -6.92
N LYS A 251 -29.53 14.38 -7.85
CA LYS A 251 -28.41 13.47 -7.66
C LYS A 251 -27.06 14.15 -7.90
N LEU A 252 -26.01 13.51 -7.40
CA LEU A 252 -24.64 13.95 -7.55
C LEU A 252 -23.86 13.00 -8.46
N ARG A 253 -22.92 13.55 -9.23
CA ARG A 253 -21.81 12.81 -9.83
C ARG A 253 -20.49 13.42 -9.40
N VAL A 254 -19.48 12.57 -9.37
CA VAL A 254 -18.09 12.95 -9.13
C VAL A 254 -17.33 12.72 -10.42
N LYS A 255 -16.55 13.70 -10.86
CA LYS A 255 -15.59 13.55 -11.94
C LYS A 255 -14.18 13.76 -11.40
N VAL A 256 -13.29 12.82 -11.66
CA VAL A 256 -11.86 12.98 -11.35
C VAL A 256 -11.18 13.55 -12.59
N ASN A 257 -10.70 14.79 -12.48
CA ASN A 257 -9.98 15.44 -13.57
C ASN A 257 -8.53 14.97 -13.63
N GLY A 258 -7.98 14.58 -12.48
CA GLY A 258 -6.55 14.39 -12.36
C GLY A 258 -6.03 14.26 -10.94
N VAL A 259 -4.71 14.27 -10.84
CA VAL A 259 -3.99 14.43 -9.58
C VAL A 259 -2.92 15.50 -9.78
N ASP A 260 -2.78 16.38 -8.79
CA ASP A 260 -1.71 17.37 -8.79
C ASP A 260 -0.33 16.68 -8.72
N VAL A 261 0.60 17.13 -9.55
CA VAL A 261 1.99 16.68 -9.57
C VAL A 261 2.88 17.90 -9.42
N PHE A 262 3.69 17.93 -8.35
CA PHE A 262 4.73 18.95 -8.22
C PHE A 262 5.87 18.62 -9.18
N LYS A 263 6.30 19.55 -10.05
CA LYS A 263 7.45 19.37 -10.93
C LYS A 263 8.72 19.93 -10.28
N PRO A 264 9.72 19.12 -9.90
CA PRO A 264 10.92 19.58 -9.21
C PRO A 264 11.85 20.38 -10.10
N GLN A 265 11.65 20.39 -11.41
CA GLN A 265 12.48 21.16 -12.34
C GLN A 265 12.02 22.62 -12.43
N THR A 266 10.72 22.87 -12.21
CA THR A 266 10.10 24.20 -12.32
C THR A 266 9.58 24.74 -10.99
N GLY A 267 9.45 23.90 -9.97
CA GLY A 267 8.89 24.27 -8.67
C GLY A 267 7.38 24.49 -8.70
N GLU A 268 6.70 24.09 -9.77
CA GLU A 268 5.26 24.32 -9.98
C GLU A 268 4.46 23.05 -9.69
N VAL A 269 3.28 23.22 -9.07
CA VAL A 269 2.27 22.16 -8.95
C VAL A 269 1.38 22.21 -10.18
N ILE A 270 1.32 21.12 -10.96
CA ILE A 270 0.53 21.00 -12.18
C ILE A 270 -0.43 19.83 -12.04
N SER A 271 -1.73 20.08 -12.26
CA SER A 271 -2.74 19.02 -12.36
C SER A 271 -2.49 18.20 -13.62
N HIS A 272 -2.12 16.92 -13.46
CA HIS A 272 -2.06 15.98 -14.58
C HIS A 272 -3.45 15.41 -14.85
N GLY A 273 -3.77 15.12 -16.11
CA GLY A 273 -5.01 14.43 -16.48
C GLY A 273 -5.12 13.02 -15.85
N ALA A 274 -6.25 12.36 -16.09
CA ALA A 274 -6.61 11.10 -15.43
C ALA A 274 -5.71 9.88 -15.77
N ASP A 275 -4.77 9.99 -16.72
CA ASP A 275 -3.90 8.90 -17.17
C ASP A 275 -2.95 8.35 -16.07
N GLY A 276 -2.61 9.18 -15.08
CA GLY A 276 -1.78 8.80 -13.93
C GLY A 276 -2.51 7.95 -12.89
N ILE A 277 -3.82 7.76 -13.04
CA ILE A 277 -4.69 7.10 -12.06
C ILE A 277 -4.86 5.64 -12.46
N ALA A 278 -4.54 4.72 -11.56
CA ALA A 278 -4.84 3.31 -11.75
C ALA A 278 -6.32 3.03 -11.44
N CYS A 279 -6.78 3.49 -10.28
CA CYS A 279 -8.16 3.37 -9.86
C CYS A 279 -8.58 4.46 -8.89
N TRP A 280 -9.89 4.67 -8.78
CA TRP A 280 -10.46 5.60 -7.83
C TRP A 280 -11.79 5.08 -7.29
N PHE A 281 -12.07 5.43 -6.04
CA PHE A 281 -13.18 4.93 -5.25
C PHE A 281 -13.97 6.09 -4.66
N ILE A 282 -15.27 5.88 -4.45
CA ILE A 282 -16.15 6.85 -3.79
C ILE A 282 -16.83 6.19 -2.62
N ASP A 283 -16.75 6.87 -1.48
CA ASP A 283 -17.64 6.70 -0.35
C ASP A 283 -18.71 7.79 -0.42
N THR A 284 -19.94 7.40 -0.78
CA THR A 284 -21.05 8.33 -1.05
C THR A 284 -21.76 8.84 0.20
N ASP A 285 -21.37 8.42 1.40
CA ASP A 285 -21.96 8.80 2.71
C ASP A 285 -20.91 8.52 3.80
N TYR A 286 -19.84 9.30 3.74
CA TYR A 286 -18.62 9.11 4.53
C TYR A 286 -18.78 9.64 5.95
N ASN A 287 -18.53 8.79 6.95
CA ASN A 287 -18.79 9.10 8.36
C ASN A 287 -17.59 9.69 9.13
N GLU A 288 -16.50 10.05 8.44
CA GLU A 288 -15.23 10.54 9.03
C GLU A 288 -14.41 9.49 9.80
N GLU A 289 -14.92 8.27 10.00
CA GLU A 289 -14.20 7.22 10.75
C GLU A 289 -13.63 6.13 9.83
N SER A 290 -14.39 5.73 8.80
CA SER A 290 -14.03 4.61 7.94
C SER A 290 -14.44 4.87 6.51
N PHE A 291 -13.58 4.51 5.57
CA PHE A 291 -13.84 4.66 4.15
C PHE A 291 -14.47 3.38 3.61
N PHE A 292 -15.73 3.45 3.18
CA PHE A 292 -16.43 2.34 2.54
C PHE A 292 -16.48 2.54 1.02
N VAL A 293 -15.86 1.62 0.29
CA VAL A 293 -15.91 1.61 -1.17
C VAL A 293 -17.34 1.29 -1.61
N ARG A 294 -18.10 2.32 -2.00
CA ARG A 294 -19.46 2.17 -2.54
C ARG A 294 -19.44 2.17 -4.06
N HIS A 295 -18.63 3.02 -4.67
CA HIS A 295 -18.35 2.99 -6.11
C HIS A 295 -16.86 2.75 -6.37
N ALA A 296 -16.54 2.02 -7.44
CA ALA A 296 -15.17 1.77 -7.86
C ALA A 296 -15.00 1.90 -9.38
N TYR A 297 -13.91 2.55 -9.78
CA TYR A 297 -13.58 2.86 -11.16
C TYR A 297 -12.09 2.67 -11.43
N PHE A 298 -11.75 2.32 -12.65
CA PHE A 298 -10.41 1.87 -13.00
C PHE A 298 -10.00 2.40 -14.36
N LEU A 299 -8.96 3.24 -14.36
CA LEU A 299 -8.54 4.05 -15.50
C LEU A 299 -7.23 3.54 -16.13
N GLY A 300 -6.69 2.42 -15.63
CA GLY A 300 -5.35 1.98 -16.01
C GLY A 300 -5.18 1.54 -17.47
N ALA A 301 -4.06 1.95 -18.05
CA ALA A 301 -3.76 1.94 -19.49
C ALA A 301 -3.59 0.55 -20.17
N ASN A 302 -3.65 -0.57 -19.42
CA ASN A 302 -3.22 -1.89 -19.92
C ASN A 302 -4.25 -3.02 -19.84
N ASP A 303 -5.55 -2.71 -19.81
CA ASP A 303 -6.60 -3.72 -19.55
C ASP A 303 -6.23 -4.60 -18.33
N PRO A 304 -6.16 -4.01 -17.12
CA PRO A 304 -5.78 -4.72 -15.89
C PRO A 304 -6.69 -5.91 -15.54
N TYR A 305 -7.72 -6.14 -16.36
CA TYR A 305 -8.82 -7.05 -16.16
C TYR A 305 -8.83 -8.25 -17.07
N SER A 306 -7.93 -8.31 -18.05
CA SER A 306 -7.63 -9.54 -18.80
C SER A 306 -7.33 -10.71 -17.84
N ALA A 307 -6.49 -10.48 -16.83
CA ALA A 307 -6.19 -11.44 -15.78
C ALA A 307 -7.42 -11.79 -14.91
N LEU A 308 -8.24 -10.78 -14.56
CA LEU A 308 -9.46 -10.98 -13.76
C LEU A 308 -10.51 -11.81 -14.53
N LYS A 309 -10.70 -11.50 -15.81
CA LYS A 309 -11.59 -12.21 -16.74
C LYS A 309 -11.19 -13.68 -16.90
N THR A 310 -9.91 -13.93 -17.12
CA THR A 310 -9.38 -15.31 -17.21
C THR A 310 -9.55 -16.06 -15.89
N THR A 311 -9.36 -15.39 -14.74
CA THR A 311 -9.45 -16.01 -13.41
C THR A 311 -10.89 -16.34 -13.01
N LEU A 312 -11.83 -15.43 -13.25
CA LEU A 312 -13.23 -15.59 -12.86
C LEU A 312 -14.01 -16.58 -13.76
N LYS A 313 -13.46 -16.96 -14.92
CA LYS A 313 -14.08 -17.89 -15.88
C LYS A 313 -15.56 -17.61 -16.16
N ALA A 314 -15.96 -16.34 -16.07
CA ALA A 314 -17.34 -15.89 -16.20
C ALA A 314 -17.48 -14.98 -17.44
N GLU A 315 -18.66 -14.99 -18.05
CA GLU A 315 -19.03 -14.01 -19.07
C GLU A 315 -19.19 -12.65 -18.39
N ILE A 316 -18.16 -11.80 -18.47
CA ILE A 316 -18.24 -10.41 -18.03
C ILE A 316 -19.17 -9.67 -18.98
N ASN A 317 -20.23 -9.05 -18.44
CA ASN A 317 -21.07 -8.14 -19.21
C ASN A 317 -20.23 -6.93 -19.64
N ALA A 318 -19.94 -6.84 -20.95
CA ALA A 318 -19.07 -5.82 -21.53
C ALA A 318 -19.61 -4.38 -21.36
N GLU A 319 -20.92 -4.21 -21.26
CA GLU A 319 -21.56 -2.91 -21.09
C GLU A 319 -21.43 -2.43 -19.64
N ALA A 320 -21.71 -3.31 -18.66
CA ALA A 320 -21.45 -3.03 -17.25
C ALA A 320 -19.95 -2.75 -17.03
N TRP A 321 -19.09 -3.44 -17.77
CA TRP A 321 -17.64 -3.27 -17.74
C TRP A 321 -17.17 -1.91 -18.23
N ALA A 322 -17.67 -1.45 -19.37
CA ALA A 322 -17.33 -0.14 -19.93
C ALA A 322 -17.64 1.01 -18.96
N THR A 323 -18.68 0.87 -18.12
CA THR A 323 -19.02 1.89 -17.13
C THR A 323 -18.06 1.98 -15.93
N LEU A 324 -17.22 0.96 -15.71
CA LEU A 324 -16.21 0.97 -14.64
C LEU A 324 -14.90 1.63 -15.09
N ASN A 325 -14.64 1.69 -16.40
CA ASN A 325 -13.53 2.46 -16.98
C ASN A 325 -14.01 3.88 -17.33
N SER A 326 -14.24 4.68 -16.28
CA SER A 326 -14.77 6.04 -16.41
C SER A 326 -14.10 6.97 -15.41
N ASP A 327 -13.79 8.18 -15.85
CA ASP A 327 -13.33 9.29 -15.02
C ASP A 327 -14.49 9.97 -14.26
N THR A 328 -15.72 9.62 -14.64
CA THR A 328 -16.96 10.19 -14.14
C THR A 328 -17.83 9.11 -13.53
N SER A 329 -18.33 9.37 -12.33
CA SER A 329 -19.16 8.41 -11.60
C SER A 329 -20.55 8.26 -12.22
N ARG A 330 -21.19 7.15 -11.85
CA ARG A 330 -22.65 7.02 -11.93
C ARG A 330 -23.27 8.02 -10.96
N ALA A 331 -24.48 8.49 -11.28
CA ALA A 331 -25.24 9.36 -10.39
C ALA A 331 -25.63 8.62 -9.12
N PHE A 332 -25.54 9.29 -7.97
CA PHE A 332 -25.94 8.77 -6.67
C PHE A 332 -26.68 9.84 -5.85
N GLU A 333 -27.50 9.39 -4.90
CA GLU A 333 -28.26 10.27 -4.02
C GLU A 333 -27.33 11.05 -3.09
N LYS A 334 -27.72 12.28 -2.71
CA LYS A 334 -26.94 13.05 -1.73
C LYS A 334 -26.86 12.30 -0.39
N PRO A 335 -25.68 12.26 0.25
CA PRO A 335 -25.51 11.62 1.56
C PRO A 335 -26.41 12.24 2.63
N LYS A 336 -26.86 11.42 3.58
CA LYS A 336 -27.63 11.92 4.73
C LYS A 336 -26.75 12.69 5.69
N ASN A 337 -25.48 12.28 5.84
CA ASN A 337 -24.50 12.95 6.68
C ASN A 337 -23.87 14.19 6.01
N GLY A 338 -24.24 14.49 4.76
CA GLY A 338 -23.75 15.65 4.01
C GLY A 338 -22.28 15.55 3.58
N ARG A 339 -21.67 14.35 3.60
CA ARG A 339 -20.25 14.17 3.26
C ARG A 339 -20.03 13.00 2.31
N ILE A 340 -19.13 13.21 1.37
CA ILE A 340 -18.58 12.15 0.52
C ILE A 340 -17.06 12.15 0.64
N ALA A 341 -16.45 11.01 0.43
CA ALA A 341 -15.01 10.90 0.29
C ALA A 341 -14.66 10.25 -1.05
N VAL A 342 -13.62 10.76 -1.69
CA VAL A 342 -13.11 10.23 -2.96
C VAL A 342 -11.66 9.85 -2.73
N LYS A 343 -11.33 8.60 -3.03
CA LYS A 343 -9.98 8.05 -2.91
C LYS A 343 -9.42 7.77 -4.30
N VAL A 344 -8.21 8.22 -4.58
CA VAL A 344 -7.51 8.01 -5.86
C VAL A 344 -6.24 7.23 -5.59
N ILE A 345 -5.95 6.24 -6.44
CA ILE A 345 -4.79 5.36 -6.35
C ILE A 345 -4.02 5.39 -7.67
N ASN A 346 -2.71 5.56 -7.60
CA ASN A 346 -1.84 5.55 -8.77
C ASN A 346 -1.38 4.13 -9.16
N HIS A 347 -0.62 4.01 -10.25
CA HIS A 347 -0.04 2.74 -10.71
C HIS A 347 1.04 2.15 -9.78
N LEU A 348 1.52 2.94 -8.83
CA LEU A 348 2.53 2.54 -7.84
C LEU A 348 1.91 2.01 -6.55
N GLY A 349 0.57 2.11 -6.40
CA GLY A 349 -0.16 1.69 -5.21
C GLY A 349 -0.31 2.78 -4.15
N ASP A 350 0.15 4.00 -4.42
CA ASP A 350 -0.04 5.13 -3.51
C ASP A 350 -1.48 5.63 -3.59
N GLU A 351 -2.07 5.87 -2.42
CA GLU A 351 -3.44 6.36 -2.28
C GLU A 351 -3.51 7.78 -1.68
N VAL A 352 -4.47 8.56 -2.14
CA VAL A 352 -4.85 9.85 -1.54
C VAL A 352 -6.37 9.94 -1.45
N MET A 353 -6.87 10.62 -0.43
CA MET A 353 -8.30 10.81 -0.23
C MET A 353 -8.63 12.29 -0.05
N LYS A 354 -9.75 12.71 -0.64
CA LYS A 354 -10.32 14.03 -0.46
C LYS A 354 -11.78 13.92 -0.02
N VAL A 355 -12.13 14.68 1.02
CA VAL A 355 -13.47 14.69 1.60
C VAL A 355 -14.20 15.95 1.15
N PHE A 356 -15.45 15.82 0.73
CA PHE A 356 -16.29 16.93 0.33
C PHE A 356 -17.52 17.01 1.24
N LYS A 357 -17.87 18.24 1.64
CA LYS A 357 -19.17 18.54 2.22
C LYS A 357 -20.14 18.88 1.10
N VAL A 358 -21.25 18.15 1.02
CA VAL A 358 -22.28 18.31 0.00
C VAL A 358 -23.55 18.77 0.72
N GLN A 359 -23.95 20.02 0.51
CA GLN A 359 -25.19 20.60 1.06
C GLN A 359 -26.41 20.28 0.20
#